data_AF-A0A923HFP1-F1
#
_entry.id   AF-A0A923HFP1-F1
#
_cell.length_a   1.000
_cell.length_b   1.000
_cell.length_c   1.000
_cell.angle_alpha   90.00
_cell.angle_beta   90.00
_cell.angle_gamma   90.00
#
_symmetry.space_group_name_H-M   'P 1'
#
loop_
_entity.id
_entity.type
_entity.pdbx_description
1 polymer ?
#
loop_
_entity_poly.entity_id
_entity_poly.type
_entity_poly.pdbx_seq_one_letter_code
_entity_poly.pdbx_strand_id
1 'polypeptide(L)'
;MSDDIQLIAIDKVRIGMFVKLDLSWFEHSFPMSSFKITNQQQINDLLALKLKHVRYIPSKSDMAQSAKELTLPPVPETAEAKEQQIKVYDSIIEAKHARYEKLMKQRAEIAMCEEKFVHAATVVKGINKLIFSRPKETLAEANKLVDSIAEIFLNANDTVMHLIQQAGNNEDVYFHTLNVSVLAMMLASEMKCNESQIKEIGIAALFHDIGKVNVPDKILTKTEPLTKPEQNFFELHPQYGIEVGRKAGLSPSTLEVIANHHELMDGSGYPQRLKGNALSLATRIITVANVYDNLCNPVDLRTALTPHEALSVMYAHKRGQFDPAVMATMVKSLGVYPPGTIVKLSNEVIGLVMNVNIGKPLRPCVLVYDSEIPKDSAIILDLSDEAKDVNISGSIRPGLLPRTIFEYLNPRKHVNYYFESKNKPAAGGALPSKPQ
;
A
#
# COMPACT_ATOMS: atom_id res chain seq x y z
N MET A 1 -23.38 -0.98 -20.91
CA MET A 1 -24.80 -1.30 -20.65
C MET A 1 -25.26 -0.29 -19.63
N SER A 2 -26.20 0.59 -19.99
CA SER A 2 -26.67 1.65 -19.10
C SER A 2 -27.41 1.01 -17.92
N ASP A 3 -26.91 1.23 -16.70
CA ASP A 3 -27.66 0.91 -15.49
C ASP A 3 -29.03 1.62 -15.57
N ASP A 4 -30.12 0.88 -15.39
CA ASP A 4 -31.50 1.38 -15.50
C ASP A 4 -31.82 2.27 -14.29
N ILE A 5 -31.42 3.55 -14.35
CA ILE A 5 -31.53 4.49 -13.23
C ILE A 5 -32.95 5.07 -13.19
N GLN A 6 -33.65 4.86 -12.08
CA GLN A 6 -35.00 5.39 -11.85
C GLN A 6 -34.98 6.42 -10.71
N LEU A 7 -35.88 7.40 -10.74
CA LEU A 7 -36.09 8.33 -9.62
C LEU A 7 -37.17 7.78 -8.70
N ILE A 8 -36.86 7.67 -7.41
CA ILE A 8 -37.85 7.33 -6.39
C ILE A 8 -37.97 8.46 -5.37
N ALA A 9 -39.19 8.71 -4.91
CA ALA A 9 -39.44 9.64 -3.81
C ALA A 9 -38.76 9.14 -2.52
N ILE A 10 -38.20 10.07 -1.75
CA ILE A 10 -37.35 9.75 -0.59
C ILE A 10 -38.10 8.93 0.49
N ASP A 11 -39.42 9.13 0.58
CA ASP A 11 -40.35 8.46 1.49
C ASP A 11 -40.62 6.99 1.12
N LYS A 12 -40.31 6.61 -0.13
CA LYS A 12 -40.51 5.23 -0.63
C LYS A 12 -39.23 4.39 -0.58
N VAL A 13 -38.14 4.95 -0.08
CA VAL A 13 -36.85 4.29 0.05
C VAL A 13 -36.91 3.20 1.14
N ARG A 14 -36.33 2.03 0.86
CA ARG A 14 -36.39 0.85 1.73
C ARG A 14 -35.03 0.17 1.84
N ILE A 15 -34.86 -0.60 2.92
CA ILE A 15 -33.73 -1.52 3.07
C ILE A 15 -33.74 -2.51 1.89
N GLY A 16 -32.57 -2.79 1.33
CA GLY A 16 -32.38 -3.60 0.13
C GLY A 16 -32.29 -2.79 -1.16
N MET A 17 -32.66 -1.49 -1.13
CA MET A 17 -32.56 -0.62 -2.30
C MET A 17 -31.15 -0.06 -2.48
N PHE A 18 -30.66 -0.09 -3.72
CA PHE A 18 -29.43 0.58 -4.14
C PHE A 18 -29.78 1.99 -4.60
N VAL A 19 -29.34 2.98 -3.83
CA VAL A 19 -29.64 4.39 -4.08
C VAL A 19 -28.40 5.15 -4.52
N LYS A 20 -28.62 6.20 -5.30
CA LYS A 20 -27.62 7.18 -5.73
C LYS A 20 -28.13 8.57 -5.41
N LEU A 21 -27.32 9.32 -4.67
CA LEU A 21 -27.60 10.68 -4.28
C LEU A 21 -27.16 11.62 -5.39
N ASP A 22 -28.07 12.49 -5.83
CA ASP A 22 -27.79 13.60 -6.75
C ASP A 22 -27.23 14.82 -6.01
N LEU A 23 -26.51 14.53 -4.95
CA LEU A 23 -25.86 15.49 -4.09
C LEU A 23 -24.37 15.30 -4.27
N SER A 24 -23.63 16.41 -4.24
CA SER A 24 -22.20 16.32 -4.09
C SER A 24 -21.90 15.53 -2.82
N TRP A 25 -20.85 14.71 -2.83
CA TRP A 25 -20.43 13.95 -1.64
C TRP A 25 -20.31 14.85 -0.39
N PHE A 26 -20.00 16.14 -0.59
CA PHE A 26 -19.89 17.16 0.45
C PHE A 26 -21.22 17.58 1.10
N GLU A 27 -22.36 17.12 0.58
CA GLU A 27 -23.71 17.51 0.98
C GLU A 27 -24.45 16.39 1.75
N HIS A 28 -23.80 15.25 2.03
CA HIS A 28 -24.41 14.15 2.79
C HIS A 28 -23.44 13.41 3.72
N SER A 29 -23.98 12.77 4.77
CA SER A 29 -23.21 12.03 5.80
C SER A 29 -22.80 10.62 5.39
N PHE A 30 -23.25 10.11 4.24
CA PHE A 30 -22.93 8.77 3.79
C PHE A 30 -21.48 8.62 3.33
N PRO A 31 -20.85 7.44 3.55
CA PRO A 31 -19.47 7.18 3.11
C PRO A 31 -19.26 7.31 1.60
N MET A 32 -20.32 7.14 0.80
CA MET A 32 -20.30 7.21 -0.67
C MET A 32 -21.62 7.79 -1.18
N SER A 33 -21.61 8.43 -2.35
CA SER A 33 -22.82 8.99 -3.00
C SER A 33 -23.72 7.92 -3.63
N SER A 34 -23.24 6.68 -3.71
CA SER A 34 -24.07 5.53 -4.09
C SER A 34 -23.79 4.34 -3.19
N PHE A 35 -24.85 3.72 -2.68
CA PHE A 35 -24.74 2.60 -1.75
C PHE A 35 -26.05 1.83 -1.67
N LYS A 36 -25.96 0.58 -1.21
CA LYS A 36 -27.13 -0.21 -0.85
C LYS A 36 -27.56 0.11 0.57
N ILE A 37 -28.84 0.34 0.77
CA ILE A 37 -29.42 0.58 2.08
C ILE A 37 -29.55 -0.77 2.79
N THR A 38 -28.90 -0.88 3.94
CA THR A 38 -28.78 -2.12 4.71
C THR A 38 -29.42 -2.01 6.09
N ASN A 39 -29.67 -0.80 6.58
CA ASN A 39 -30.23 -0.57 7.90
C ASN A 39 -31.19 0.63 7.94
N GLN A 40 -31.98 0.72 9.02
CA GLN A 40 -32.97 1.78 9.21
C GLN A 40 -32.33 3.16 9.47
N GLN A 41 -31.13 3.19 10.06
CA GLN A 41 -30.42 4.44 10.32
C GLN A 41 -30.10 5.17 9.01
N GLN A 42 -29.66 4.44 7.98
CA GLN A 42 -29.41 5.00 6.65
C GLN A 42 -30.65 5.62 6.01
N ILE A 43 -31.85 5.10 6.26
CA ILE A 43 -33.10 5.69 5.78
C ILE A 43 -33.36 7.02 6.51
N ASN A 44 -33.17 7.05 7.82
CA ASN A 44 -33.35 8.27 8.62
C ASN A 44 -32.37 9.36 8.18
N ASP A 45 -31.11 8.99 7.94
CA ASP A 45 -30.07 9.90 7.46
C ASP A 45 -30.40 10.43 6.05
N LEU A 46 -30.98 9.61 5.16
CA LEU A 46 -31.45 10.03 3.83
C LEU A 46 -32.60 11.03 3.89
N LEU A 47 -33.59 10.76 4.77
CA LEU A 47 -34.72 11.66 4.99
C LEU A 47 -34.27 13.02 5.57
N ALA A 48 -33.19 13.03 6.37
CA ALA A 48 -32.62 14.26 6.92
C ALA A 48 -32.01 15.20 5.85
N LEU A 49 -31.64 14.68 4.68
CA LEU A 49 -31.06 15.46 3.57
C LEU A 49 -32.09 16.34 2.83
N LYS A 50 -33.38 16.26 3.17
CA LYS A 50 -34.48 17.02 2.54
C LYS A 50 -34.55 16.86 1.01
N LEU A 51 -34.03 15.77 0.47
CA LEU A 51 -34.19 15.41 -0.93
C LEU A 51 -35.63 15.05 -1.22
N LYS A 52 -36.20 15.57 -2.31
CA LYS A 52 -37.54 15.15 -2.76
C LYS A 52 -37.51 13.77 -3.42
N HIS A 53 -36.42 13.49 -4.13
CA HIS A 53 -36.22 12.25 -4.87
C HIS A 53 -34.75 11.82 -4.74
N VAL A 54 -34.52 10.52 -4.82
CA VAL A 54 -33.20 9.90 -4.90
C VAL A 54 -33.18 8.97 -6.11
N ARG A 55 -32.02 8.81 -6.75
CA ARG A 55 -31.89 7.83 -7.82
C ARG A 55 -31.83 6.44 -7.22
N TYR A 56 -32.43 5.48 -7.89
CA TYR A 56 -32.54 4.08 -7.50
C TYR A 56 -32.10 3.22 -8.69
N ILE A 57 -31.32 2.18 -8.41
CA ILE A 57 -30.81 1.25 -9.43
C ILE A 57 -31.46 -0.12 -9.19
N PRO A 58 -32.55 -0.47 -9.90
CA PRO A 58 -33.28 -1.73 -9.70
C PRO A 58 -32.41 -2.96 -9.92
N SER A 59 -31.47 -2.90 -10.89
CA SER A 59 -30.57 -4.02 -11.21
C SER A 59 -29.60 -4.38 -10.08
N LYS A 60 -29.33 -3.46 -9.15
CA LYS A 60 -28.42 -3.65 -7.99
C LYS A 60 -29.18 -3.76 -6.67
N SER A 61 -30.51 -3.78 -6.72
CA SER A 61 -31.39 -3.78 -5.55
C SER A 61 -32.03 -5.14 -5.35
N ASP A 62 -32.34 -5.47 -4.11
CA ASP A 62 -33.02 -6.73 -3.80
C ASP A 62 -34.44 -6.68 -4.38
N MET A 63 -34.78 -7.66 -5.23
CA MET A 63 -36.08 -7.74 -5.92
C MET A 63 -37.23 -7.68 -4.90
N ALA A 64 -38.17 -6.78 -5.16
CA ALA A 64 -39.24 -6.38 -4.26
C ALA A 64 -40.10 -7.55 -3.76
N GLN A 65 -40.33 -7.60 -2.45
CA GLN A 65 -41.55 -8.20 -1.88
C GLN A 65 -42.35 -7.16 -1.08
N SER A 66 -43.56 -6.93 -1.61
CA SER A 66 -44.82 -6.50 -0.99
C SER A 66 -44.82 -5.33 0.01
N ALA A 67 -45.52 -4.28 -0.39
CA ALA A 67 -45.93 -3.15 0.43
C ALA A 67 -46.74 -3.58 1.67
N LYS A 68 -46.28 -3.21 2.86
CA LYS A 68 -47.16 -2.76 3.94
C LYS A 68 -47.01 -1.24 4.04
N GLU A 69 -48.11 -0.57 3.78
CA GLU A 69 -48.27 0.88 3.90
C GLU A 69 -48.27 1.20 5.41
N LEU A 70 -47.21 1.85 5.90
CA LEU A 70 -47.16 2.45 7.22
C LEU A 70 -47.41 3.94 7.04
N THR A 71 -48.63 4.39 7.31
CA THR A 71 -48.96 5.82 7.39
C THR A 71 -48.25 6.41 8.61
N LEU A 72 -47.36 7.38 8.38
CA LEU A 72 -46.72 8.15 9.44
C LEU A 72 -47.65 9.29 9.91
N PRO A 73 -47.70 9.59 11.23
CA PRO A 73 -48.41 10.76 11.75
C PRO A 73 -47.69 12.07 11.36
N PRO A 74 -48.40 13.21 11.37
CA PRO A 74 -47.86 14.49 10.91
C PRO A 74 -46.69 14.95 11.81
N VAL A 75 -45.64 15.44 11.16
CA VAL A 75 -44.46 16.03 11.81
C VAL A 75 -44.89 17.27 12.61
N PRO A 76 -44.60 17.38 13.93
CA PRO A 76 -44.86 18.61 14.67
C PRO A 76 -43.85 19.70 14.27
N GLU A 77 -44.35 20.83 13.77
CA GLU A 77 -43.56 22.05 13.57
C GLU A 77 -43.39 22.82 14.91
N THR A 78 -42.61 22.28 15.85
CA THR A 78 -42.25 23.02 17.08
C THR A 78 -40.85 23.63 16.97
N ALA A 79 -40.66 24.79 17.61
CA ALA A 79 -39.39 25.53 17.61
C ALA A 79 -38.21 24.72 18.21
N GLU A 80 -38.50 23.83 19.16
CA GLU A 80 -37.54 22.90 19.75
C GLU A 80 -37.01 21.87 18.72
N ALA A 81 -37.83 21.43 17.76
CA ALA A 81 -37.40 20.54 16.68
C ALA A 81 -36.51 21.25 15.66
N LYS A 82 -36.70 22.57 15.45
CA LYS A 82 -35.82 23.40 14.63
C LYS A 82 -34.48 23.67 15.33
N GLU A 83 -34.46 23.92 16.63
CA GLU A 83 -33.22 24.08 17.41
C GLU A 83 -32.41 22.78 17.51
N GLN A 84 -33.07 21.64 17.68
CA GLN A 84 -32.41 20.32 17.62
C GLN A 84 -31.89 20.03 16.20
N GLN A 85 -32.60 20.42 15.14
CA GLN A 85 -32.11 20.32 13.75
C GLN A 85 -30.91 21.21 13.45
N ILE A 86 -30.85 22.43 13.99
CA ILE A 86 -29.69 23.33 13.83
C ILE A 86 -28.46 22.74 14.54
N LYS A 87 -28.62 22.21 15.76
CA LYS A 87 -27.54 21.51 16.47
C LYS A 87 -27.04 20.27 15.73
N VAL A 88 -27.94 19.50 15.10
CA VAL A 88 -27.56 18.36 14.25
C VAL A 88 -26.77 18.82 13.03
N TYR A 89 -27.20 19.91 12.37
CA TYR A 89 -26.52 20.48 11.21
C TYR A 89 -25.12 21.03 11.55
N ASP A 90 -24.98 21.73 12.69
CA ASP A 90 -23.68 22.19 13.20
C ASP A 90 -22.76 21.01 13.56
N SER A 91 -23.30 19.93 14.16
CA SER A 91 -22.52 18.72 14.45
C SER A 91 -22.05 18.00 13.17
N ILE A 92 -22.82 18.08 12.08
CA ILE A 92 -22.45 17.53 10.77
C ILE A 92 -21.32 18.36 10.14
N ILE A 93 -21.35 19.69 10.30
CA ILE A 93 -20.28 20.58 9.83
C ILE A 93 -19.00 20.37 10.63
N GLU A 94 -19.07 20.22 11.95
CA GLU A 94 -17.91 19.92 12.80
C GLU A 94 -17.30 18.55 12.47
N ALA A 95 -18.12 17.50 12.29
CA ALA A 95 -17.65 16.18 11.87
C ALA A 95 -17.00 16.22 10.48
N LYS A 96 -17.50 17.07 9.58
CA LYS A 96 -16.93 17.31 8.24
C LYS A 96 -15.60 18.04 8.29
N HIS A 97 -15.47 19.10 9.09
CA HIS A 97 -14.20 19.80 9.29
C HIS A 97 -13.14 18.87 9.89
N ALA A 98 -13.50 18.11 10.92
CA ALA A 98 -12.60 17.13 11.52
C ALA A 98 -12.16 16.05 10.51
N ARG A 99 -13.07 15.56 9.65
CA ARG A 99 -12.75 14.57 8.62
C ARG A 99 -11.84 15.14 7.53
N TYR A 100 -12.09 16.37 7.09
CA TYR A 100 -11.25 17.06 6.10
C TYR A 100 -9.84 17.33 6.65
N GLU A 101 -9.73 17.81 7.89
CA GLU A 101 -8.45 18.02 8.55
C GLU A 101 -7.66 16.71 8.71
N LYS A 102 -8.34 15.61 9.10
CA LYS A 102 -7.75 14.27 9.16
C LYS A 102 -7.22 13.82 7.80
N LEU A 103 -8.01 13.99 6.73
CA LEU A 103 -7.59 13.63 5.36
C LEU A 103 -6.41 14.47 4.88
N MET A 104 -6.42 15.78 5.15
CA MET A 104 -5.31 16.66 4.76
C MET A 104 -4.03 16.33 5.53
N LYS A 105 -4.14 16.01 6.82
CA LYS A 105 -3.02 15.54 7.63
C LYS A 105 -2.44 14.23 7.07
N GLN A 106 -3.28 13.23 6.81
CA GLN A 106 -2.84 11.95 6.23
C GLN A 106 -2.16 12.13 4.87
N ARG A 107 -2.67 13.04 4.03
CA ARG A 107 -2.05 13.35 2.73
C ARG A 107 -0.70 14.03 2.88
N ALA A 108 -0.56 14.96 3.83
CA ALA A 108 0.71 15.61 4.12
C ALA A 108 1.76 14.60 4.64
N GLU A 109 1.36 13.68 5.52
CA GLU A 109 2.20 12.58 6.01
C GLU A 109 2.68 11.67 4.87
N ILE A 110 1.77 11.26 3.99
CA ILE A 110 2.10 10.47 2.80
C ILE A 110 3.08 11.24 1.90
N ALA A 111 2.80 12.50 1.59
CA ALA A 111 3.67 13.31 0.73
C ALA A 111 5.09 13.47 1.30
N MET A 112 5.22 13.63 2.62
CA MET A 112 6.52 13.69 3.29
C MET A 112 7.26 12.35 3.21
N CYS A 113 6.55 11.22 3.35
CA CYS A 113 7.14 9.89 3.17
C CYS A 113 7.61 9.66 1.72
N GLU A 114 6.84 10.13 0.73
CA GLU A 114 7.22 10.06 -0.68
C GLU A 114 8.49 10.86 -0.95
N GLU A 115 8.62 12.07 -0.41
CA GLU A 115 9.82 12.90 -0.55
C GLU A 115 11.07 12.19 0.03
N LYS A 116 10.96 11.63 1.23
CA LYS A 116 12.05 10.86 1.85
C LYS A 116 12.45 9.64 1.03
N PHE A 117 11.49 8.91 0.48
CA PHE A 117 11.75 7.77 -0.39
C PHE A 117 12.48 8.20 -1.67
N VAL A 118 12.04 9.27 -2.33
CA VAL A 118 12.69 9.80 -3.55
C VAL A 118 14.13 10.20 -3.26
N HIS A 119 14.37 10.87 -2.12
CA HIS A 119 15.71 11.22 -1.69
C HIS A 119 16.58 9.97 -1.48
N ALA A 120 16.06 8.97 -0.77
CA ALA A 120 16.74 7.69 -0.56
C ALA A 120 17.07 6.98 -1.88
N ALA A 121 16.14 6.93 -2.83
CA ALA A 121 16.36 6.34 -4.15
C ALA A 121 17.46 7.08 -4.94
N THR A 122 17.51 8.40 -4.82
CA THR A 122 18.57 9.23 -5.42
C THR A 122 19.94 8.91 -4.83
N VAL A 123 20.02 8.70 -3.51
CA VAL A 123 21.25 8.26 -2.84
C VAL A 123 21.68 6.88 -3.35
N VAL A 124 20.77 5.90 -3.43
CA VAL A 124 21.05 4.56 -3.97
C VAL A 124 21.55 4.59 -5.42
N LYS A 125 20.98 5.48 -6.24
CA LYS A 125 21.47 5.73 -7.61
C LYS A 125 22.90 6.29 -7.61
N GLY A 126 23.20 7.22 -6.71
CA GLY A 126 24.55 7.75 -6.51
C GLY A 126 25.54 6.65 -6.11
N ILE A 127 25.14 5.79 -5.16
CA ILE A 127 25.92 4.65 -4.69
C ILE A 127 26.32 3.74 -5.86
N ASN A 128 25.36 3.28 -6.66
CA ASN A 128 25.64 2.39 -7.79
C ASN A 128 26.55 3.00 -8.86
N LYS A 129 26.46 4.32 -9.09
CA LYS A 129 27.31 5.01 -10.08
C LYS A 129 28.72 5.26 -9.58
N LEU A 130 28.90 5.51 -8.28
CA LEU A 130 30.15 5.97 -7.70
C LEU A 130 30.93 4.87 -6.97
N ILE A 131 30.35 3.69 -6.75
CA ILE A 131 30.99 2.58 -6.02
C ILE A 131 32.38 2.21 -6.58
N PHE A 132 32.59 2.32 -7.90
CA PHE A 132 33.86 1.99 -8.55
C PHE A 132 34.91 3.09 -8.43
N SER A 133 34.50 4.35 -8.42
CA SER A 133 35.40 5.50 -8.42
C SER A 133 35.66 6.04 -7.01
N ARG A 134 34.68 5.93 -6.10
CA ARG A 134 34.72 6.48 -4.73
C ARG A 134 34.11 5.52 -3.70
N PRO A 135 34.61 4.27 -3.58
CA PRO A 135 34.00 3.23 -2.75
C PRO A 135 33.79 3.65 -1.28
N LYS A 136 34.76 4.32 -0.66
CA LYS A 136 34.68 4.74 0.75
C LYS A 136 33.59 5.79 1.00
N GLU A 137 33.48 6.78 0.12
CA GLU A 137 32.44 7.83 0.20
C GLU A 137 31.06 7.20 0.04
N THR A 138 30.93 6.34 -0.97
CA THR A 138 29.70 5.59 -1.26
C THR A 138 29.25 4.72 -0.08
N LEU A 139 30.16 4.00 0.58
CA LEU A 139 29.81 3.23 1.78
C LEU A 139 29.39 4.13 2.95
N ALA A 140 30.02 5.29 3.13
CA ALA A 140 29.61 6.23 4.17
C ALA A 140 28.18 6.78 3.92
N GLU A 141 27.83 7.07 2.67
CA GLU A 141 26.48 7.47 2.28
C GLU A 141 25.46 6.33 2.49
N ALA A 142 25.81 5.10 2.12
CA ALA A 142 24.95 3.93 2.36
C ALA A 142 24.67 3.72 3.84
N ASN A 143 25.70 3.84 4.71
CA ASN A 143 25.53 3.74 6.16
C ASN A 143 24.61 4.84 6.70
N LYS A 144 24.78 6.10 6.28
CA LYS A 144 23.87 7.19 6.69
C LYS A 144 22.43 6.95 6.26
N LEU A 145 22.22 6.43 5.05
CA LEU A 145 20.89 6.10 4.57
C LEU A 145 20.27 4.99 5.44
N VAL A 146 21.00 3.90 5.68
CA VAL A 146 20.53 2.79 6.52
C VAL A 146 20.29 3.25 7.96
N ASP A 147 21.14 4.10 8.54
CA ASP A 147 20.92 4.70 9.86
C ASP A 147 19.58 5.44 9.89
N SER A 148 19.30 6.30 8.90
CA SER A 148 18.04 7.04 8.83
C SER A 148 16.81 6.14 8.70
N ILE A 149 16.93 5.02 8.00
CA ILE A 149 15.83 4.03 7.88
C ILE A 149 15.70 3.23 9.18
N ALA A 150 16.81 2.87 9.82
CA ALA A 150 16.80 2.11 11.08
C ALA A 150 16.13 2.91 12.21
N GLU A 151 16.33 4.22 12.27
CA GLU A 151 15.68 5.11 13.23
C GLU A 151 14.15 4.99 13.20
N ILE A 152 13.55 4.69 12.05
CA ILE A 152 12.10 4.51 11.89
C ILE A 152 11.64 3.29 12.69
N PHE A 153 12.40 2.20 12.65
CA PHE A 153 12.05 0.93 13.32
C PHE A 153 12.45 0.90 14.79
N LEU A 154 13.51 1.64 15.18
CA LEU A 154 14.00 1.67 16.56
C LEU A 154 13.15 2.56 17.49
N ASN A 155 12.54 3.61 16.93
CA ASN A 155 11.80 4.62 17.71
C ASN A 155 10.28 4.45 17.64
N ALA A 156 9.77 3.39 17.01
CA ALA A 156 8.34 3.19 16.79
C ALA A 156 7.79 2.07 17.69
N ASN A 157 6.87 2.42 18.59
CA ASN A 157 5.94 1.43 19.15
C ASN A 157 4.90 0.98 18.12
N ASP A 158 4.65 1.83 17.11
CA ASP A 158 3.76 1.61 15.98
C ASP A 158 4.43 2.18 14.72
N THR A 159 4.76 1.32 13.75
CA THR A 159 5.23 1.74 12.42
C THR A 159 4.10 1.60 11.40
N VAL A 160 3.91 2.61 10.55
CA VAL A 160 2.95 2.53 9.44
C VAL A 160 3.70 2.31 8.13
N MET A 161 3.29 1.31 7.38
CA MET A 161 3.76 1.06 6.02
C MET A 161 2.91 1.88 5.05
N HIS A 162 3.55 2.77 4.31
CA HIS A 162 2.92 3.58 3.27
C HIS A 162 3.28 3.04 1.89
N LEU A 163 2.27 2.99 1.02
CA LEU A 163 2.49 2.88 -0.42
C LEU A 163 3.00 4.21 -0.97
N ILE A 164 4.14 4.20 -1.64
CA ILE A 164 4.72 5.39 -2.28
C ILE A 164 4.21 5.50 -3.73
N GLN A 165 3.52 6.60 -4.06
CA GLN A 165 2.92 6.84 -5.37
C GLN A 165 3.76 7.82 -6.23
N GLN A 166 4.92 7.43 -6.78
CA GLN A 166 5.76 8.37 -7.55
C GLN A 166 5.46 8.45 -9.07
N ALA A 167 5.58 9.65 -9.66
CA ALA A 167 5.55 9.90 -11.12
C ALA A 167 6.96 9.87 -11.72
N GLY A 168 7.23 8.96 -12.66
CA GLY A 168 8.49 8.97 -13.43
C GLY A 168 8.71 7.69 -14.22
N ASN A 169 9.41 7.80 -15.36
CA ASN A 169 9.85 6.68 -16.19
C ASN A 169 11.37 6.45 -15.97
N ASN A 170 11.80 5.17 -15.96
CA ASN A 170 13.19 4.67 -16.07
C ASN A 170 14.09 4.66 -14.81
N GLU A 171 13.59 4.30 -13.62
CA GLU A 171 14.46 4.17 -12.42
C GLU A 171 14.31 2.83 -11.66
N ASP A 172 13.77 1.81 -12.34
CA ASP A 172 13.22 0.58 -11.76
C ASP A 172 14.23 -0.24 -10.92
N VAL A 173 15.51 -0.27 -11.30
CA VAL A 173 16.54 -1.09 -10.61
C VAL A 173 16.91 -0.53 -9.23
N TYR A 174 16.89 0.79 -9.05
CA TYR A 174 17.29 1.42 -7.78
C TYR A 174 16.19 1.32 -6.72
N PHE A 175 14.93 1.31 -7.16
CA PHE A 175 13.79 1.09 -6.27
C PHE A 175 13.79 -0.32 -5.70
N HIS A 176 14.17 -1.32 -6.50
CA HIS A 176 14.28 -2.70 -6.04
C HIS A 176 15.19 -2.83 -4.81
N THR A 177 16.45 -2.39 -4.90
CA THR A 177 17.40 -2.50 -3.79
C THR A 177 16.94 -1.74 -2.54
N LEU A 178 16.30 -0.58 -2.72
CA LEU A 178 15.77 0.20 -1.61
C LEU A 178 14.57 -0.49 -0.96
N ASN A 179 13.61 -0.99 -1.74
CA ASN A 179 12.45 -1.72 -1.25
C ASN A 179 12.87 -2.98 -0.48
N VAL A 180 13.79 -3.78 -1.05
CA VAL A 180 14.31 -4.99 -0.40
C VAL A 180 15.00 -4.63 0.91
N SER A 181 15.77 -3.53 0.97
CA SER A 181 16.38 -3.05 2.21
C SER A 181 15.35 -2.68 3.26
N VAL A 182 14.35 -1.89 2.88
CA VAL A 182 13.31 -1.41 3.80
C VAL A 182 12.47 -2.58 4.33
N LEU A 183 12.08 -3.54 3.47
CA LEU A 183 11.37 -4.75 3.86
C LEU A 183 12.23 -5.66 4.76
N ALA A 184 13.50 -5.86 4.43
CA ALA A 184 14.41 -6.70 5.21
C ALA A 184 14.65 -6.13 6.62
N MET A 185 14.81 -4.81 6.74
CA MET A 185 14.96 -4.13 8.03
C MET A 185 13.70 -4.21 8.88
N MET A 186 12.52 -4.07 8.27
CA MET A 186 11.23 -4.30 8.94
C MET A 186 11.14 -5.72 9.50
N LEU A 187 11.44 -6.74 8.68
CA LEU A 187 11.42 -8.14 9.09
C LEU A 187 12.42 -8.40 10.22
N ALA A 188 13.64 -7.88 10.12
CA ALA A 188 14.65 -8.01 11.16
C ALA A 188 14.19 -7.39 12.50
N SER A 189 13.57 -6.21 12.46
CA SER A 189 13.01 -5.55 13.65
C SER A 189 11.90 -6.39 14.29
N GLU A 190 10.96 -6.90 13.49
CA GLU A 190 9.87 -7.77 13.99
C GLU A 190 10.39 -9.09 14.56
N MET A 191 11.48 -9.62 14.00
CA MET A 191 12.20 -10.80 14.50
C MET A 191 13.12 -10.50 15.70
N LYS A 192 13.09 -9.27 16.24
CA LYS A 192 13.84 -8.84 17.42
C LYS A 192 15.36 -8.88 17.25
N CYS A 193 15.84 -8.69 16.03
CA CYS A 193 17.24 -8.35 15.78
C CYS A 193 17.57 -7.04 16.51
N ASN A 194 18.79 -6.92 17.04
CA ASN A 194 19.25 -5.68 17.64
C ASN A 194 19.57 -4.62 16.57
N GLU A 195 19.77 -3.38 17.00
CA GLU A 195 20.07 -2.25 16.11
C GLU A 195 21.23 -2.53 15.14
N SER A 196 22.34 -3.08 15.65
CA SER A 196 23.51 -3.39 14.82
C SER A 196 23.17 -4.41 13.72
N GLN A 197 22.39 -5.44 14.07
CA GLN A 197 21.95 -6.46 13.12
C GLN A 197 20.98 -5.89 12.08
N ILE A 198 20.05 -5.02 12.47
CA ILE A 198 19.11 -4.38 11.54
C ILE A 198 19.89 -3.53 10.52
N LYS A 199 20.86 -2.74 10.98
CA LYS A 199 21.70 -1.92 10.10
C LYS A 199 22.55 -2.76 9.16
N GLU A 200 23.16 -3.82 9.68
CA GLU A 200 23.94 -4.76 8.87
C GLU A 200 23.09 -5.43 7.77
N ILE A 201 21.86 -5.85 8.11
CA ILE A 201 20.89 -6.38 7.14
C ILE A 201 20.49 -5.32 6.10
N GLY A 202 20.29 -4.07 6.53
CA GLY A 202 20.01 -2.96 5.62
C GLY A 202 21.13 -2.74 4.60
N ILE A 203 22.38 -2.70 5.04
CA ILE A 203 23.54 -2.59 4.15
C ILE A 203 23.61 -3.79 3.21
N ALA A 204 23.48 -5.01 3.74
CA ALA A 204 23.54 -6.21 2.93
C ALA A 204 22.45 -6.25 1.85
N ALA A 205 21.24 -5.79 2.19
CA ALA A 205 20.12 -5.68 1.26
C ALA A 205 20.31 -4.56 0.22
N LEU A 206 20.91 -3.42 0.56
CA LEU A 206 21.20 -2.37 -0.43
C LEU A 206 22.21 -2.83 -1.49
N PHE A 207 23.16 -3.68 -1.11
CA PHE A 207 24.22 -4.14 -1.99
C PHE A 207 24.00 -5.55 -2.57
N HIS A 208 22.93 -6.25 -2.22
CA HIS A 208 22.73 -7.67 -2.59
C HIS A 208 22.88 -7.91 -4.11
N ASP A 209 22.38 -6.96 -4.90
CA ASP A 209 22.36 -7.00 -6.36
C ASP A 209 23.46 -6.15 -7.02
N ILE A 210 24.44 -5.64 -6.27
CA ILE A 210 25.47 -4.72 -6.80
C ILE A 210 26.24 -5.30 -7.99
N GLY A 211 26.32 -6.62 -8.11
CA GLY A 211 26.97 -7.27 -9.25
C GLY A 211 26.22 -7.16 -10.57
N LYS A 212 24.93 -6.75 -10.57
CA LYS A 212 24.16 -6.49 -11.81
C LYS A 212 24.78 -5.38 -12.66
N VAL A 213 25.61 -4.50 -12.08
CA VAL A 213 26.40 -3.50 -12.83
C VAL A 213 27.32 -4.11 -13.90
N ASN A 214 27.67 -5.39 -13.76
CA ASN A 214 28.49 -6.13 -14.73
C ASN A 214 27.64 -7.04 -15.65
N VAL A 215 26.31 -6.96 -15.58
CA VAL A 215 25.39 -7.69 -16.45
C VAL A 215 24.88 -6.76 -17.56
N PRO A 216 24.95 -7.14 -18.85
CA PRO A 216 24.46 -6.30 -19.94
C PRO A 216 22.98 -5.93 -19.82
N ASP A 217 22.64 -4.68 -20.11
CA ASP A 217 21.26 -4.16 -20.07
C ASP A 217 20.27 -4.99 -20.91
N LYS A 218 20.74 -5.55 -22.04
CA LYS A 218 19.94 -6.44 -22.90
C LYS A 218 19.46 -7.72 -22.22
N ILE A 219 20.10 -8.13 -21.11
CA ILE A 219 19.68 -9.25 -20.26
C ILE A 219 18.81 -8.71 -19.12
N LEU A 220 19.25 -7.63 -18.45
CA LEU A 220 18.55 -7.05 -17.29
C LEU A 220 17.15 -6.53 -17.60
N THR A 221 16.96 -5.96 -18.79
CA THR A 221 15.71 -5.29 -19.21
C THR A 221 14.84 -6.14 -20.13
N LYS A 222 15.22 -7.41 -20.35
CA LYS A 222 14.52 -8.29 -21.27
C LYS A 222 13.16 -8.71 -20.69
N THR A 223 12.09 -8.49 -21.46
CA THR A 223 10.73 -8.86 -21.06
C THR A 223 10.36 -10.29 -21.45
N GLU A 224 11.03 -10.87 -22.43
CA GLU A 224 10.88 -12.27 -22.81
C GLU A 224 11.68 -13.18 -21.86
N PRO A 225 11.30 -14.46 -21.72
CA PRO A 225 12.12 -15.42 -20.98
C PRO A 225 13.58 -15.42 -21.45
N LEU A 226 14.51 -15.38 -20.49
CA LEU A 226 15.93 -15.51 -20.79
C LEU A 226 16.21 -16.88 -21.42
N THR A 227 17.03 -16.90 -22.46
CA THR A 227 17.61 -18.13 -22.98
C THR A 227 18.55 -18.75 -21.94
N LYS A 228 18.82 -20.05 -22.03
CA LYS A 228 19.72 -20.72 -21.08
C LYS A 228 21.11 -20.05 -20.95
N PRO A 229 21.79 -19.61 -22.02
CA PRO A 229 23.03 -18.86 -21.89
C PRO A 229 22.88 -17.49 -21.22
N GLU A 230 21.80 -16.75 -21.51
CA GLU A 230 21.51 -15.46 -20.85
C GLU A 230 21.23 -15.65 -19.36
N GLN A 231 20.47 -16.68 -19.00
CA GLN A 231 20.20 -17.06 -17.62
C GLN A 231 21.50 -17.42 -16.88
N ASN A 232 22.33 -18.28 -17.46
CA ASN A 232 23.64 -18.64 -16.88
C ASN A 232 24.52 -17.40 -16.64
N PHE A 233 24.48 -16.43 -17.55
CA PHE A 233 25.24 -15.18 -17.40
C PHE A 233 24.64 -14.28 -16.31
N PHE A 234 23.31 -14.16 -16.27
CA PHE A 234 22.61 -13.41 -15.22
C PHE A 234 22.92 -13.97 -13.83
N GLU A 235 22.97 -15.29 -13.68
CA GLU A 235 23.28 -15.99 -12.42
C GLU A 235 24.74 -15.77 -11.93
N LEU A 236 25.60 -15.10 -12.72
CA LEU A 236 26.94 -14.69 -12.27
C LEU A 236 26.94 -13.39 -11.46
N HIS A 237 25.84 -12.63 -11.42
CA HIS A 237 25.81 -11.36 -10.68
C HIS A 237 26.14 -11.49 -9.18
N PRO A 238 25.83 -12.57 -8.44
CA PRO A 238 26.28 -12.71 -7.05
C PRO A 238 27.82 -12.72 -6.97
N GLN A 239 28.48 -13.44 -7.89
CA GLN A 239 29.95 -13.51 -7.94
C GLN A 239 30.57 -12.15 -8.27
N TYR A 240 30.01 -11.43 -9.25
CA TYR A 240 30.44 -10.06 -9.55
C TYR A 240 30.22 -9.13 -8.35
N GLY A 241 29.11 -9.29 -7.64
CA GLY A 241 28.80 -8.51 -6.46
C GLY A 241 29.82 -8.69 -5.34
N ILE A 242 30.28 -9.93 -5.10
CA ILE A 242 31.35 -10.22 -4.12
C ILE A 242 32.64 -9.49 -4.49
N GLU A 243 33.02 -9.47 -5.77
CA GLU A 243 34.23 -8.79 -6.22
C GLU A 243 34.15 -7.28 -5.97
N VAL A 244 33.03 -6.66 -6.35
CA VAL A 244 32.78 -5.23 -6.12
C VAL A 244 32.77 -4.93 -4.62
N GLY A 245 32.02 -5.71 -3.85
CA GLY A 245 31.89 -5.54 -2.41
C GLY A 245 33.21 -5.66 -1.66
N ARG A 246 34.05 -6.63 -2.04
CA ARG A 246 35.37 -6.81 -1.42
C ARG A 246 36.29 -5.63 -1.70
N LYS A 247 36.28 -5.10 -2.94
CA LYS A 247 37.04 -3.89 -3.30
C LYS A 247 36.52 -2.65 -2.56
N ALA A 248 35.21 -2.58 -2.34
CA ALA A 248 34.59 -1.48 -1.60
C ALA A 248 34.89 -1.53 -0.10
N GLY A 249 35.17 -2.72 0.45
CA GLY A 249 35.40 -2.93 1.88
C GLY A 249 34.14 -3.29 2.65
N LEU A 250 33.17 -3.95 2.00
CA LEU A 250 31.98 -4.49 2.67
C LEU A 250 32.36 -5.59 3.68
N SER A 251 31.55 -5.72 4.73
CA SER A 251 31.77 -6.72 5.78
C SER A 251 31.67 -8.16 5.24
N PRO A 252 32.32 -9.15 5.87
CA PRO A 252 32.19 -10.55 5.48
C PRO A 252 30.74 -11.06 5.48
N SER A 253 29.92 -10.60 6.42
CA SER A 253 28.48 -10.88 6.51
C SER A 253 27.70 -10.33 5.32
N THR A 254 28.00 -9.10 4.89
CA THR A 254 27.40 -8.51 3.69
C THR A 254 27.79 -9.29 2.45
N LEU A 255 29.06 -9.68 2.33
CA LEU A 255 29.54 -10.48 1.21
C LEU A 255 28.89 -11.87 1.16
N GLU A 256 28.58 -12.47 2.31
CA GLU A 256 27.84 -13.75 2.38
C GLU A 256 26.42 -13.60 1.83
N VAL A 257 25.70 -12.55 2.22
CA VAL A 257 24.36 -12.26 1.65
C VAL A 257 24.44 -12.04 0.15
N ILE A 258 25.38 -11.21 -0.33
CA ILE A 258 25.55 -10.95 -1.76
C ILE A 258 25.76 -12.26 -2.52
N ALA A 259 26.56 -13.18 -1.96
CA ALA A 259 26.83 -14.47 -2.57
C ALA A 259 25.60 -15.39 -2.66
N ASN A 260 24.70 -15.31 -1.67
CA ASN A 260 23.73 -16.37 -1.38
C ASN A 260 22.26 -15.89 -1.41
N HIS A 261 21.95 -14.64 -1.74
CA HIS A 261 20.58 -14.12 -1.65
C HIS A 261 19.56 -14.79 -2.60
N HIS A 262 20.01 -15.58 -3.57
CA HIS A 262 19.15 -16.44 -4.42
C HIS A 262 19.11 -17.90 -3.97
N GLU A 263 19.78 -18.26 -2.87
CA GLU A 263 19.68 -19.57 -2.26
C GLU A 263 18.33 -19.74 -1.56
N LEU A 264 17.81 -20.97 -1.57
CA LEU A 264 16.51 -21.31 -1.00
C LEU A 264 16.69 -22.41 0.05
N MET A 265 15.79 -22.46 1.04
CA MET A 265 15.92 -23.38 2.18
C MET A 265 15.95 -24.86 1.78
N ASP A 266 15.34 -25.22 0.66
CA ASP A 266 15.32 -26.58 0.10
C ASP A 266 16.53 -26.91 -0.80
N GLY A 267 17.38 -25.92 -1.10
CA GLY A 267 18.53 -26.00 -1.99
C GLY A 267 18.19 -26.00 -3.47
N SER A 268 16.99 -25.57 -3.85
CA SER A 268 16.63 -25.34 -5.26
C SER A 268 17.17 -24.02 -5.83
N GLY A 269 17.74 -23.16 -4.98
CA GLY A 269 18.35 -21.88 -5.35
C GLY A 269 19.73 -22.00 -6.02
N TYR A 270 20.43 -20.88 -6.12
CA TYR A 270 21.75 -20.77 -6.75
C TYR A 270 22.60 -19.71 -6.02
N PRO A 271 23.95 -19.70 -6.17
CA PRO A 271 24.76 -20.53 -7.08
C PRO A 271 25.23 -21.89 -6.50
N GLN A 272 25.31 -22.03 -5.19
CA GLN A 272 25.89 -23.19 -4.49
C GLN A 272 24.86 -24.25 -4.08
N ARG A 273 23.56 -23.95 -4.14
CA ARG A 273 22.46 -24.84 -3.73
C ARG A 273 22.52 -25.21 -2.25
N LEU A 274 22.80 -24.20 -1.43
CA LEU A 274 22.88 -24.32 0.02
C LEU A 274 21.52 -24.69 0.62
N LYS A 275 21.51 -25.31 1.79
CA LYS A 275 20.27 -25.80 2.44
C LYS A 275 20.20 -25.36 3.89
N GLY A 276 18.97 -25.05 4.32
CA GLY A 276 18.63 -24.81 5.71
C GLY A 276 19.60 -23.86 6.43
N ASN A 277 20.19 -24.34 7.51
CA ASN A 277 21.05 -23.55 8.40
C ASN A 277 22.42 -23.18 7.81
N ALA A 278 22.75 -23.60 6.59
CA ALA A 278 23.92 -23.08 5.87
C ALA A 278 23.75 -21.61 5.46
N LEU A 279 22.50 -21.11 5.43
CA LEU A 279 22.17 -19.72 5.13
C LEU A 279 22.07 -18.91 6.42
N SER A 280 22.73 -17.75 6.46
CA SER A 280 22.61 -16.84 7.59
C SER A 280 21.16 -16.35 7.76
N LEU A 281 20.83 -15.83 8.94
CA LEU A 281 19.52 -15.20 9.14
C LEU A 281 19.32 -14.01 8.19
N ALA A 282 20.37 -13.21 7.96
CA ALA A 282 20.34 -12.08 7.03
C ALA A 282 20.01 -12.54 5.61
N THR A 283 20.67 -13.60 5.11
CA THR A 283 20.38 -14.19 3.81
C THR A 283 18.93 -14.66 3.72
N ARG A 284 18.45 -15.41 4.72
CA ARG A 284 17.05 -15.90 4.76
C ARG A 284 16.03 -14.77 4.72
N ILE A 285 16.28 -13.67 5.45
CA ILE A 285 15.42 -12.48 5.44
C ILE A 285 15.41 -11.81 4.07
N ILE A 286 16.60 -11.57 3.50
CA ILE A 286 16.77 -10.83 2.25
C ILE A 286 16.24 -11.63 1.06
N THR A 287 16.42 -12.94 1.02
CA THR A 287 15.84 -13.81 -0.01
C THR A 287 14.31 -13.69 -0.04
N VAL A 288 13.65 -13.73 1.13
CA VAL A 288 12.19 -13.58 1.21
C VAL A 288 11.74 -12.20 0.73
N ALA A 289 12.39 -11.13 1.20
CA ALA A 289 12.10 -9.76 0.76
C ALA A 289 12.32 -9.56 -0.75
N ASN A 290 13.42 -10.12 -1.29
CA ASN A 290 13.78 -10.05 -2.70
C ASN A 290 12.76 -10.76 -3.60
N VAL A 291 12.35 -11.99 -3.25
CA VAL A 291 11.35 -12.71 -4.04
C VAL A 291 10.01 -11.99 -4.01
N TYR A 292 9.60 -11.48 -2.86
CA TYR A 292 8.37 -10.71 -2.74
C TYR A 292 8.39 -9.46 -3.63
N ASP A 293 9.45 -8.66 -3.56
CA ASP A 293 9.57 -7.46 -4.38
C ASP A 293 9.57 -7.80 -5.87
N ASN A 294 10.30 -8.83 -6.31
CA ASN A 294 10.31 -9.27 -7.72
C ASN A 294 8.94 -9.77 -8.22
N LEU A 295 8.08 -10.32 -7.34
CA LEU A 295 6.71 -10.70 -7.70
C LEU A 295 5.80 -9.48 -7.87
N CYS A 296 6.02 -8.44 -7.04
CA CYS A 296 5.27 -7.19 -7.12
C CYS A 296 5.77 -6.27 -8.24
N ASN A 297 7.07 -6.30 -8.50
CA ASN A 297 7.83 -5.38 -9.35
C ASN A 297 8.70 -6.13 -10.39
N PRO A 298 8.14 -7.04 -11.21
CA PRO A 298 8.91 -7.73 -12.24
C PRO A 298 9.35 -6.78 -13.36
N VAL A 299 10.37 -7.18 -14.13
CA VAL A 299 10.81 -6.46 -15.34
C VAL A 299 9.66 -6.29 -16.34
N ASP A 300 8.88 -7.34 -16.58
CA ASP A 300 7.62 -7.25 -17.33
C ASP A 300 6.44 -6.96 -16.38
N LEU A 301 6.12 -5.68 -16.24
CA LEU A 301 5.03 -5.18 -15.41
C LEU A 301 3.65 -5.77 -15.75
N ARG A 302 3.44 -6.33 -16.95
CA ARG A 302 2.18 -7.00 -17.29
C ARG A 302 1.96 -8.28 -16.46
N THR A 303 3.05 -8.82 -15.89
CA THR A 303 3.05 -10.01 -15.04
C THR A 303 3.06 -9.69 -13.55
N ALA A 304 3.11 -8.40 -13.18
CA ALA A 304 3.14 -7.96 -11.79
C ALA A 304 1.93 -8.50 -11.00
N LEU A 305 2.22 -9.07 -9.84
CA LEU A 305 1.21 -9.50 -8.89
C LEU A 305 0.88 -8.35 -7.94
N THR A 306 -0.36 -8.33 -7.45
CA THR A 306 -0.66 -7.47 -6.29
C THR A 306 0.12 -7.97 -5.06
N PRO A 307 0.41 -7.10 -4.08
CA PRO A 307 1.03 -7.48 -2.81
C PRO A 307 0.35 -8.67 -2.12
N HIS A 308 -0.99 -8.67 -2.10
CA HIS A 308 -1.79 -9.80 -1.61
C HIS A 308 -1.53 -11.10 -2.39
N GLU A 309 -1.53 -11.05 -3.71
CA GLU A 309 -1.25 -12.22 -4.55
C GLU A 309 0.20 -12.71 -4.42
N ALA A 310 1.17 -11.79 -4.32
CA ALA A 310 2.57 -12.15 -4.12
C ALA A 310 2.76 -12.94 -2.82
N LEU A 311 2.18 -12.47 -1.71
CA LEU A 311 2.15 -13.21 -0.44
C LEU A 311 1.46 -14.57 -0.59
N SER A 312 0.29 -14.59 -1.24
CA SER A 312 -0.47 -15.81 -1.48
C SER A 312 0.34 -16.84 -2.27
N VAL A 313 1.01 -16.43 -3.34
CA VAL A 313 1.88 -17.28 -4.16
C VAL A 313 3.06 -17.81 -3.36
N MET A 314 3.74 -16.94 -2.60
CA MET A 314 4.87 -17.35 -1.76
C MET A 314 4.44 -18.38 -0.70
N TYR A 315 3.29 -18.17 -0.06
CA TYR A 315 2.78 -19.07 0.97
C TYR A 315 2.22 -20.38 0.41
N ALA A 316 1.39 -20.33 -0.63
CA ALA A 316 0.70 -21.50 -1.17
C ALA A 316 1.63 -22.39 -2.02
N HIS A 317 2.51 -21.80 -2.81
CA HIS A 317 3.28 -22.51 -3.83
C HIS A 317 4.78 -22.62 -3.52
N LYS A 318 5.32 -21.79 -2.62
CA LYS A 318 6.76 -21.71 -2.35
C LYS A 318 7.14 -21.87 -0.87
N ARG A 319 6.21 -22.24 0.03
CA ARG A 319 6.50 -22.33 1.48
C ARG A 319 7.70 -23.21 1.84
N GLY A 320 7.99 -24.26 1.06
CA GLY A 320 9.14 -25.14 1.30
C GLY A 320 10.49 -24.53 0.93
N GLN A 321 10.50 -23.44 0.16
CA GLN A 321 11.70 -22.74 -0.32
C GLN A 321 12.18 -21.66 0.66
N PHE A 322 11.36 -21.26 1.62
CA PHE A 322 11.65 -20.14 2.51
C PHE A 322 11.71 -20.57 3.97
N ASP A 323 12.37 -19.75 4.79
CA ASP A 323 12.38 -19.95 6.23
C ASP A 323 10.96 -19.72 6.79
N PRO A 324 10.36 -20.69 7.51
CA PRO A 324 9.00 -20.56 8.01
C PRO A 324 8.81 -19.39 8.98
N ALA A 325 9.82 -19.06 9.81
CA ALA A 325 9.73 -17.96 10.77
C ALA A 325 9.80 -16.60 10.07
N VAL A 326 10.64 -16.48 9.04
CA VAL A 326 10.72 -15.26 8.21
C VAL A 326 9.41 -15.07 7.44
N MET A 327 8.88 -16.12 6.81
CA MET A 327 7.59 -16.05 6.09
C MET A 327 6.44 -15.68 7.02
N ALA A 328 6.36 -16.29 8.21
CA ALA A 328 5.32 -15.96 9.19
C ALA A 328 5.42 -14.50 9.64
N THR A 329 6.65 -14.00 9.85
CA THR A 329 6.89 -12.59 10.16
C THR A 329 6.40 -11.70 9.03
N MET A 330 6.73 -12.01 7.78
CA MET A 330 6.31 -11.22 6.63
C MET A 330 4.80 -11.13 6.48
N VAL A 331 4.09 -12.25 6.62
CA VAL A 331 2.62 -12.27 6.57
C VAL A 331 2.02 -11.45 7.71
N LYS A 332 2.59 -11.54 8.92
CA LYS A 332 2.15 -10.75 10.08
C LYS A 332 2.36 -9.25 9.84
N SER A 333 3.54 -8.85 9.36
CA SER A 333 3.91 -7.44 9.18
C SER A 333 3.14 -6.75 8.06
N LEU A 334 2.95 -7.44 6.93
CA LEU A 334 2.26 -6.89 5.76
C LEU A 334 0.73 -7.00 5.85
N GLY A 335 0.23 -7.87 6.73
CA GLY A 335 -1.19 -8.15 6.86
C GLY A 335 -1.77 -8.91 5.67
N VAL A 336 -3.10 -9.04 5.65
CA VAL A 336 -3.81 -9.77 4.59
C VAL A 336 -3.87 -8.97 3.30
N TYR A 337 -4.05 -7.65 3.39
CA TYR A 337 -4.12 -6.75 2.24
C TYR A 337 -3.06 -5.66 2.38
N PRO A 338 -1.82 -5.89 1.91
CA PRO A 338 -0.75 -4.91 2.05
C PRO A 338 -1.00 -3.67 1.17
N PRO A 339 -0.36 -2.52 1.48
CA PRO A 339 -0.45 -1.32 0.67
C PRO A 339 -0.07 -1.59 -0.79
N GLY A 340 -0.82 -1.03 -1.73
CA GLY A 340 -0.69 -1.34 -3.16
C GLY A 340 -1.63 -2.44 -3.66
N THR A 341 -2.30 -3.16 -2.76
CA THR A 341 -3.35 -4.10 -3.16
C THR A 341 -4.58 -3.35 -3.67
N ILE A 342 -5.02 -3.66 -4.88
CA ILE A 342 -6.32 -3.21 -5.37
C ILE A 342 -7.36 -4.20 -4.89
N VAL A 343 -8.39 -3.69 -4.22
CA VAL A 343 -9.45 -4.48 -3.59
C VAL A 343 -10.80 -4.15 -4.18
N LYS A 344 -11.65 -5.17 -4.28
CA LYS A 344 -13.08 -5.02 -4.47
C LYS A 344 -13.76 -5.11 -3.12
N LEU A 345 -14.60 -4.14 -2.82
CA LEU A 345 -15.39 -4.09 -1.59
C LEU A 345 -16.73 -4.81 -1.79
N SER A 346 -17.37 -5.22 -0.70
CA SER A 346 -18.64 -5.96 -0.69
C SER A 346 -19.82 -5.19 -1.29
N ASN A 347 -19.67 -3.88 -1.49
CA ASN A 347 -20.61 -3.01 -2.20
C ASN A 347 -20.21 -2.79 -3.67
N GLU A 348 -19.37 -3.65 -4.23
CA GLU A 348 -18.86 -3.63 -5.62
C GLU A 348 -17.88 -2.49 -5.95
N VAL A 349 -17.56 -1.65 -4.98
CA VAL A 349 -16.65 -0.52 -5.16
C VAL A 349 -15.20 -0.99 -5.17
N ILE A 350 -14.41 -0.44 -6.09
CA ILE A 350 -12.99 -0.76 -6.22
C ILE A 350 -12.16 0.31 -5.50
N GLY A 351 -11.11 -0.11 -4.81
CA GLY A 351 -10.18 0.82 -4.18
C GLY A 351 -8.77 0.29 -4.09
N LEU A 352 -7.84 1.18 -3.73
CA LEU A 352 -6.42 0.90 -3.54
C LEU A 352 -6.07 0.97 -2.05
N VAL A 353 -5.47 -0.08 -1.51
CA VAL A 353 -5.03 -0.08 -0.12
C VAL A 353 -3.84 0.86 0.04
N MET A 354 -3.98 1.82 0.97
CA MET A 354 -3.00 2.88 1.23
C MET A 354 -2.11 2.58 2.44
N ASN A 355 -2.68 2.01 3.49
CA ASN A 355 -1.96 1.57 4.69
C ASN A 355 -2.71 0.40 5.37
N VAL A 356 -2.04 -0.28 6.29
CA VAL A 356 -2.57 -1.46 7.00
C VAL A 356 -2.83 -1.13 8.46
N ASN A 357 -3.92 -1.65 9.00
CA ASN A 357 -4.18 -1.66 10.44
C ASN A 357 -3.65 -2.96 11.05
N ILE A 358 -2.53 -2.89 11.79
CA ILE A 358 -1.87 -4.07 12.41
C ILE A 358 -2.83 -4.83 13.34
N GLY A 359 -3.66 -4.11 14.11
CA GLY A 359 -4.64 -4.73 15.01
C GLY A 359 -5.86 -5.31 14.31
N LYS A 360 -6.15 -4.87 13.07
CA LYS A 360 -7.29 -5.34 12.26
C LYS A 360 -6.84 -5.55 10.80
N PRO A 361 -6.08 -6.62 10.48
CA PRO A 361 -5.46 -6.81 9.16
C PRO A 361 -6.41 -6.92 7.97
N LEU A 362 -7.69 -7.23 8.22
CA LEU A 362 -8.75 -7.30 7.21
C LEU A 362 -9.44 -5.95 6.97
N ARG A 363 -9.07 -4.90 7.72
CA ARG A 363 -9.69 -3.57 7.66
C ARG A 363 -8.65 -2.46 7.45
N PRO A 364 -7.97 -2.44 6.30
CA PRO A 364 -7.01 -1.39 5.94
C PRO A 364 -7.70 -0.06 5.59
N CYS A 365 -6.91 1.01 5.41
CA CYS A 365 -7.40 2.22 4.77
C CYS A 365 -7.32 2.11 3.25
N VAL A 366 -8.40 2.46 2.56
CA VAL A 366 -8.57 2.26 1.12
C VAL A 366 -8.91 3.57 0.43
N LEU A 367 -8.13 3.95 -0.58
CA LEU A 367 -8.48 5.00 -1.52
C LEU A 367 -9.55 4.47 -2.48
N VAL A 368 -10.74 5.02 -2.43
CA VAL A 368 -11.90 4.51 -3.16
C VAL A 368 -12.03 5.18 -4.53
N TYR A 369 -12.31 4.39 -5.57
CA TYR A 369 -12.70 4.91 -6.88
C TYR A 369 -14.13 5.45 -6.84
N ASP A 370 -14.29 6.70 -7.27
CA ASP A 370 -15.59 7.29 -7.58
C ASP A 370 -15.47 8.06 -8.91
N SER A 371 -16.37 7.76 -9.85
CA SER A 371 -16.37 8.38 -11.18
C SER A 371 -16.71 9.88 -11.16
N GLU A 372 -17.35 10.37 -10.10
CA GLU A 372 -17.83 11.75 -9.99
C GLU A 372 -16.91 12.63 -9.14
N ILE A 373 -16.03 12.04 -8.33
CA ILE A 373 -15.11 12.75 -7.46
C ILE A 373 -13.75 12.81 -8.14
N PRO A 374 -13.18 14.00 -8.45
CA PRO A 374 -11.82 14.12 -8.97
C PRO A 374 -10.76 13.40 -8.10
N LYS A 375 -9.70 12.88 -8.72
CA LYS A 375 -8.64 12.11 -8.03
C LYS A 375 -7.97 12.86 -6.88
N ASP A 376 -7.73 14.16 -7.07
CA ASP A 376 -7.20 15.06 -6.04
C ASP A 376 -8.17 15.26 -4.88
N SER A 377 -9.44 14.87 -5.01
CA SER A 377 -10.44 14.87 -3.93
C SER A 377 -10.87 13.46 -3.52
N ALA A 378 -10.19 12.42 -4.02
CA ALA A 378 -10.53 11.03 -3.75
C ALA A 378 -10.55 10.71 -2.25
N ILE A 379 -11.54 9.90 -1.87
CA ILE A 379 -11.84 9.56 -0.48
C ILE A 379 -10.93 8.41 -0.04
N ILE A 380 -10.23 8.61 1.08
CA ILE A 380 -9.54 7.54 1.80
C ILE A 380 -10.46 7.09 2.92
N LEU A 381 -10.89 5.83 2.85
CA LEU A 381 -11.81 5.21 3.79
C LEU A 381 -11.05 4.29 4.73
N ASP A 382 -11.05 4.60 6.02
CA ASP A 382 -10.60 3.66 7.05
C ASP A 382 -11.68 2.62 7.30
N LEU A 383 -11.50 1.41 6.79
CA LEU A 383 -12.50 0.34 6.96
C LEU A 383 -12.70 -0.01 8.44
N SER A 384 -11.71 0.22 9.30
CA SER A 384 -11.78 -0.20 10.70
C SER A 384 -12.78 0.60 11.55
N ASP A 385 -12.96 1.87 11.20
CA ASP A 385 -13.77 2.82 11.97
C ASP A 385 -14.92 3.45 11.15
N GLU A 386 -14.69 3.76 9.87
CA GLU A 386 -15.61 4.57 9.04
C GLU A 386 -16.60 3.75 8.20
N ALA A 387 -16.37 2.43 8.03
CA ALA A 387 -17.24 1.58 7.19
C ALA A 387 -17.37 0.15 7.72
N LYS A 388 -17.92 -0.01 8.94
CA LYS A 388 -18.03 -1.31 9.64
C LYS A 388 -18.78 -2.40 8.86
N ASP A 389 -19.74 -2.00 8.02
CA ASP A 389 -20.58 -2.92 7.23
C ASP A 389 -19.97 -3.30 5.87
N VAL A 390 -18.84 -2.67 5.49
CA VAL A 390 -18.16 -2.92 4.23
C VAL A 390 -16.94 -3.81 4.49
N ASN A 391 -16.81 -4.87 3.68
CA ASN A 391 -15.70 -5.82 3.75
C ASN A 391 -15.00 -5.93 2.39
N ILE A 392 -13.78 -6.43 2.38
CA ILE A 392 -13.08 -6.74 1.12
C ILE A 392 -13.58 -8.09 0.62
N SER A 393 -14.14 -8.12 -0.59
CA SER A 393 -14.64 -9.33 -1.24
C SER A 393 -13.58 -10.03 -2.10
N GLY A 394 -12.51 -9.33 -2.49
CA GLY A 394 -11.40 -9.91 -3.26
C GLY A 394 -10.36 -8.87 -3.70
N SER A 395 -9.25 -9.34 -4.27
CA SER A 395 -8.22 -8.50 -4.89
C SER A 395 -8.31 -8.52 -6.42
N ILE A 396 -7.94 -7.42 -7.08
CA ILE A 396 -7.95 -7.29 -8.54
C ILE A 396 -6.54 -6.96 -9.04
N ARG A 397 -6.07 -7.63 -10.08
CA ARG A 397 -4.78 -7.28 -10.72
C ARG A 397 -4.85 -5.91 -11.42
N PRO A 398 -3.80 -5.08 -11.36
CA PRO A 398 -3.79 -3.79 -12.07
C PRO A 398 -4.10 -3.93 -13.56
N GLY A 399 -3.56 -4.96 -14.24
CA GLY A 399 -3.81 -5.20 -15.67
C GLY A 399 -5.23 -5.63 -16.04
N LEU A 400 -6.07 -5.98 -15.06
CA LEU A 400 -7.48 -6.32 -15.26
C LEU A 400 -8.42 -5.14 -14.99
N LEU A 401 -7.90 -3.99 -14.54
CA LEU A 401 -8.72 -2.83 -14.26
C LEU A 401 -9.22 -2.16 -15.55
N PRO A 402 -10.47 -1.66 -15.57
CA PRO A 402 -10.90 -0.70 -16.57
C PRO A 402 -9.99 0.52 -16.57
N ARG A 403 -9.68 1.04 -17.76
CA ARG A 403 -8.73 2.16 -17.95
C ARG A 403 -9.05 3.38 -17.07
N THR A 404 -10.32 3.74 -16.93
CA THR A 404 -10.75 4.88 -16.10
C THR A 404 -10.44 4.70 -14.61
N ILE A 405 -10.64 3.48 -14.10
CA ILE A 405 -10.35 3.12 -12.70
C ILE A 405 -8.84 3.06 -12.49
N PHE A 406 -8.12 2.50 -13.47
CA PHE A 406 -6.66 2.45 -13.46
C PHE A 406 -6.06 3.86 -13.41
N GLU A 407 -6.49 4.79 -14.26
CA GLU A 407 -5.99 6.18 -14.27
C GLU A 407 -6.33 6.92 -12.97
N TYR A 408 -7.49 6.64 -12.39
CA TYR A 408 -7.97 7.24 -11.15
C TYR A 408 -7.18 6.78 -9.93
N LEU A 409 -7.26 5.47 -9.62
CA LEU A 409 -6.57 4.89 -8.48
C LEU A 409 -5.06 4.97 -8.67
N ASN A 410 -4.62 5.06 -9.93
CA ASN A 410 -3.23 5.13 -10.32
C ASN A 410 -2.39 4.10 -9.56
N PRO A 411 -2.76 2.80 -9.61
CA PRO A 411 -1.92 1.75 -9.09
C PRO A 411 -0.68 1.75 -9.99
N ARG A 412 0.34 2.50 -9.59
CA ARG A 412 1.47 2.83 -10.45
C ARG A 412 2.27 1.56 -10.75
N LYS A 413 3.18 1.69 -11.72
CA LYS A 413 4.02 0.61 -12.23
C LYS A 413 4.74 -0.21 -11.16
N HIS A 414 5.12 0.40 -10.04
CA HIS A 414 5.84 -0.27 -8.96
C HIS A 414 5.17 -0.07 -7.60
N VAL A 415 5.13 -1.15 -6.81
CA VAL A 415 4.74 -1.14 -5.40
C VAL A 415 5.98 -0.88 -4.56
N ASN A 416 6.10 0.36 -4.09
CA ASN A 416 7.22 0.82 -3.28
C ASN A 416 6.75 1.11 -1.85
N TYR A 417 7.63 0.86 -0.89
CA TYR A 417 7.29 0.98 0.52
C TYR A 417 8.21 1.93 1.25
N TYR A 418 7.61 2.77 2.09
CA TYR A 418 8.34 3.52 3.09
C TYR A 418 7.59 3.46 4.42
N PHE A 419 8.34 3.54 5.51
CA PHE A 419 7.80 3.39 6.84
C PHE A 419 7.85 4.72 7.58
N GLU A 420 6.88 4.94 8.46
CA GLU A 420 6.87 6.08 9.37
C GLU A 420 6.68 5.61 10.82
N SER A 421 7.39 6.26 11.74
CA SER A 421 7.14 6.10 13.18
C SER A 421 6.02 7.04 13.60
N LYS A 422 4.96 6.52 14.23
CA LYS A 422 3.85 7.36 14.73
C LYS A 422 4.26 8.35 15.84
N ASN A 423 5.48 8.26 16.37
CA ASN A 423 5.96 9.10 17.47
C ASN A 423 6.92 10.19 17.01
N LYS A 424 6.38 11.26 16.40
CA LYS A 424 6.90 12.63 16.55
C LYS A 424 5.82 13.65 16.14
N PRO A 425 5.38 14.56 17.02
CA PRO A 425 4.86 15.83 16.53
C PRO A 425 6.01 16.54 15.83
N ALA A 426 5.81 17.01 14.60
CA ALA A 426 6.72 17.96 14.00
C ALA A 426 6.94 19.11 14.99
N ALA A 427 8.19 19.37 15.35
CA ALA A 427 8.54 20.55 16.12
C ALA A 427 7.96 21.78 15.39
N GLY A 428 7.22 22.60 16.13
CA GLY A 428 6.30 23.60 15.60
C GLY A 428 6.88 24.46 14.47
N GLY A 429 6.30 24.32 13.29
CA GLY A 429 6.33 25.35 12.27
C GLY A 429 5.15 26.29 12.52
N ALA A 430 5.45 27.47 13.06
CA ALA A 430 4.47 28.54 13.18
C ALA A 430 3.86 28.85 11.80
N LEU A 431 2.52 28.84 11.72
CA LEU A 431 1.78 29.35 10.57
C LEU A 431 2.20 30.81 10.34
N PRO A 432 2.55 31.21 9.10
CA PRO A 432 2.76 32.62 8.80
C PRO A 432 1.44 33.37 8.95
N SER A 433 1.43 34.34 9.86
CA SER A 433 0.36 35.31 10.04
C SER A 433 0.02 35.97 8.71
N LYS A 434 -1.27 35.95 8.34
CA LYS A 434 -1.80 36.67 7.17
C LYS A 434 -1.40 38.15 7.23
N PRO A 435 -0.98 38.77 6.12
CA PRO A 435 -0.81 40.21 6.05
C PRO A 435 -2.17 40.91 6.14
N GLN A 436 -2.20 42.01 6.89
CA GLN A 436 -3.33 42.93 7.04
C GLN A 436 -3.64 43.68 5.74
#